data_AF-A0A6A5UID3-F1
#
_entry.id   AF-A0A6A5UID3-F1
#
_cell.length_a   1.000
_cell.length_b   1.000
_cell.length_c   1.000
_cell.angle_alpha   90.00
_cell.angle_beta   90.00
_cell.angle_gamma   90.00
#
_symmetry.space_group_name_H-M   'P 1'
#
loop_
_entity.id
_entity.type
_entity.pdbx_description
1 polymer ?
#
loop_
_entity_poly.entity_id
_entity_poly.type
_entity_poly.pdbx_seq_one_letter_code
_entity_poly.pdbx_strand_id
1 'polypeptide(L)'
;LLQLSLGLLVEAAPITTQGANWQGPTGGGIAGFIILVLDIIAWVEIIQSNRPPLNKVIWCLVVFLFPLVGMLIYYLFSNRAAHNSSGYEAI
;
A
#
# COMPACT_ATOMS: atom_id res chain seq x y z
N LEU A 1 52.93 18.50 2.78
CA LEU A 1 53.01 19.05 1.41
C LEU A 1 52.27 18.19 0.37
N LEU A 2 52.29 16.85 0.44
CA LEU A 2 51.53 15.97 -0.47
C LEU A 2 50.01 15.94 -0.23
N GLN A 3 49.56 16.19 1.01
CA GLN A 3 48.14 16.20 1.38
C GLN A 3 47.39 17.47 0.94
N LEU A 4 48.12 18.55 0.60
CA LEU A 4 47.52 19.82 0.17
C LEU A 4 47.36 19.90 -1.37
N SER A 5 48.13 19.12 -2.12
CA SER A 5 48.07 19.08 -3.59
C SER A 5 46.94 18.19 -4.14
N LEU A 6 46.32 17.35 -3.30
CA LEU A 6 45.23 16.44 -3.71
C LEU A 6 43.83 17.06 -3.52
N GLY A 7 43.74 18.37 -3.27
CA GLY A 7 42.49 19.12 -3.07
C GLY A 7 42.01 19.93 -4.26
N LEU A 8 42.62 19.81 -5.45
CA LEU A 8 42.33 20.69 -6.61
C LEU A 8 41.55 20.05 -7.76
N LEU A 9 41.05 18.83 -7.61
CA LEU A 9 40.02 18.31 -8.50
C LEU A 9 38.67 18.36 -7.77
N VAL A 10 38.28 19.58 -7.39
CA VAL A 10 36.88 19.95 -7.20
C VAL A 10 36.25 19.88 -8.59
N GLU A 11 35.80 18.69 -8.96
CA GLU A 11 34.71 18.58 -9.91
C GLU A 11 33.52 19.24 -9.23
N ALA A 12 33.07 20.38 -9.76
CA ALA A 12 31.79 20.96 -9.42
C ALA A 12 30.69 20.04 -9.98
N ALA A 13 30.52 18.87 -9.34
CA ALA A 13 29.33 18.07 -9.53
C ALA A 13 28.13 18.96 -9.19
N PRO A 14 27.09 19.02 -10.02
CA PRO A 14 25.88 19.74 -9.66
C PRO A 14 25.43 19.21 -8.30
N ILE A 15 25.23 20.12 -7.34
CA ILE A 15 24.54 19.81 -6.10
C ILE A 15 23.11 19.49 -6.53
N THR A 16 22.88 18.24 -6.90
CA THR A 16 21.57 17.68 -7.04
C THR A 16 21.00 17.71 -5.64
N THR A 17 20.18 18.71 -5.35
CA THR A 17 19.30 18.71 -4.21
C THR A 17 18.41 17.49 -4.39
N GLN A 18 18.83 16.37 -3.80
CA GLN A 18 18.01 15.18 -3.65
C GLN A 18 16.88 15.60 -2.72
N GLY A 19 15.81 16.14 -3.30
CA GLY A 19 14.58 16.43 -2.59
C GLY A 19 14.20 15.18 -1.83
N ALA A 20 14.11 15.28 -0.51
CA ALA A 20 13.76 14.16 0.33
C ALA A 20 12.39 13.65 -0.12
N ASN A 21 12.39 12.58 -0.91
CA ASN A 21 11.18 11.85 -1.24
C ASN A 21 10.67 11.26 0.07
N TRP A 22 9.70 11.97 0.67
CA TRP A 22 8.88 11.49 1.77
C TRP A 22 8.19 10.21 1.30
N GLN A 23 8.86 9.09 1.54
CA GLN A 23 8.30 7.76 1.39
C GLN A 23 7.39 7.56 2.62
N GLY A 24 6.23 8.22 2.58
CA GLY A 24 5.15 7.96 3.52
C GLY A 24 4.78 6.47 3.51
N PRO A 25 4.17 5.96 4.59
CA PRO A 25 4.10 4.53 4.89
C PRO A 25 3.80 3.68 3.66
N THR A 26 4.84 3.01 3.17
CA THR A 26 4.80 2.24 1.92
C THR A 26 4.11 0.91 2.18
N GLY A 27 2.79 0.89 1.99
CA GLY A 27 2.00 -0.35 1.93
C GLY A 27 1.13 -0.62 3.16
N GLY A 28 -0.15 -0.94 2.90
CA GLY A 28 -1.05 -1.57 3.87
C GLY A 28 -1.16 -0.87 5.22
N GLY A 29 -1.42 0.44 5.24
CA GLY A 29 -1.66 1.18 6.48
C GLY A 29 -2.89 0.68 7.25
N ILE A 30 -3.28 1.42 8.31
CA ILE A 30 -4.38 1.12 9.26
C ILE A 30 -5.63 0.50 8.61
N ALA A 31 -5.99 0.90 7.39
CA ALA A 31 -7.09 0.30 6.62
C ALA A 31 -6.94 -1.23 6.40
N GLY A 32 -5.76 -1.72 6.02
CA GLY A 32 -5.51 -3.16 5.87
C GLY A 32 -5.64 -3.91 7.19
N PHE A 33 -5.22 -3.29 8.30
CA PHE A 33 -5.40 -3.84 9.64
C PHE A 33 -6.87 -3.90 10.05
N ILE A 34 -7.66 -2.86 9.77
CA ILE A 34 -9.11 -2.85 10.01
C ILE A 34 -9.79 -3.99 9.26
N ILE A 35 -9.45 -4.18 7.97
CA ILE A 35 -10.02 -5.25 7.14
C ILE A 35 -9.69 -6.64 7.73
N LEU A 36 -8.45 -6.83 8.19
CA LEU A 36 -8.03 -8.09 8.84
C LEU A 36 -8.79 -8.35 10.15
N VAL A 37 -9.02 -7.31 10.97
CA VAL A 37 -9.83 -7.43 12.20
C VAL A 37 -11.28 -7.79 11.87
N LEU A 38 -11.86 -7.15 10.86
CA LEU A 38 -13.23 -7.44 10.42
C LEU A 38 -13.39 -8.88 9.90
N ASP A 39 -12.40 -9.41 9.18
CA ASP A 39 -12.39 -10.81 8.72
C ASP A 39 -12.44 -11.79 9.92
N ILE A 40 -11.62 -11.56 10.94
CA ILE A 40 -11.60 -12.38 12.17
C ILE A 40 -12.95 -12.35 12.89
N ILE A 41 -13.56 -11.17 13.06
CA ILE A 41 -14.85 -11.03 13.73
C ILE A 41 -15.93 -11.83 13.00
N ALA A 42 -15.98 -11.72 11.67
CA ALA A 42 -16.94 -12.45 10.86
C ALA A 42 -16.74 -13.97 10.96
N TRP A 43 -15.51 -14.45 11.00
CA TRP A 43 -15.23 -15.88 11.21
C TRP A 43 -15.73 -16.38 12.57
N VAL A 44 -15.50 -15.61 13.63
CA VAL A 44 -15.99 -15.95 14.98
C VAL A 44 -17.52 -16.04 14.98
N GLU A 45 -18.21 -15.10 14.33
CA GLU A 45 -19.66 -15.09 14.23
C GLU A 45 -20.21 -16.29 13.43
N ILE A 46 -19.57 -16.65 12.32
CA ILE A 46 -19.97 -17.80 11.49
C ILE A 46 -19.82 -19.11 12.29
N ILE A 47 -18.71 -19.27 13.03
CA ILE A 47 -18.47 -20.47 13.84
C ILE A 47 -19.51 -20.57 14.97
N GLN A 48 -19.82 -19.46 15.65
CA GLN A 48 -20.83 -19.41 16.72
C GLN A 48 -22.27 -19.60 16.22
N SER A 49 -22.55 -19.42 14.93
CA SER A 49 -23.89 -19.57 14.40
C SER A 49 -24.43 -21.02 14.49
N ASN A 50 -25.74 -21.18 14.67
CA ASN A 50 -26.40 -22.51 14.71
C ASN A 50 -26.70 -23.06 13.29
N ARG A 51 -26.02 -22.56 12.25
CA ARG A 51 -26.26 -22.94 10.84
C ARG A 51 -25.65 -24.31 10.52
N PRO A 52 -26.18 -25.05 9.53
CA PRO A 52 -25.61 -26.33 9.11
C PRO A 52 -24.15 -26.17 8.64
N PRO A 53 -23.29 -27.20 8.81
CA PRO A 53 -21.85 -27.11 8.57
C PRO A 53 -21.48 -26.62 7.16
N LEU A 54 -22.20 -27.09 6.14
CA LEU A 54 -21.99 -26.69 4.74
C LEU A 54 -22.15 -25.17 4.56
N ASN A 55 -23.17 -24.59 5.17
CA ASN A 55 -23.43 -23.16 5.05
C ASN A 55 -22.35 -22.35 5.77
N LYS A 56 -21.81 -22.84 6.90
CA LYS A 56 -20.69 -22.17 7.59
C LYS A 56 -19.47 -22.07 6.70
N VAL A 57 -19.11 -23.17 6.03
CA VAL A 57 -17.94 -23.23 5.13
C VAL A 57 -18.11 -22.26 3.96
N ILE A 58 -19.29 -22.22 3.34
CA ILE A 58 -19.58 -21.28 2.24
C ILE A 58 -19.43 -19.83 2.71
N TRP A 59 -20.00 -19.48 3.88
CA TRP A 59 -19.90 -18.13 4.42
C TRP A 59 -18.46 -17.74 4.79
N CYS A 60 -17.68 -18.65 5.37
CA CYS A 60 -16.25 -18.41 5.62
C CYS A 60 -15.49 -18.11 4.32
N LEU A 61 -15.77 -18.89 3.27
CA LEU A 61 -15.08 -18.74 1.99
C LEU A 61 -15.44 -17.42 1.31
N VAL A 62 -16.70 -16.99 1.38
CA VAL A 62 -17.16 -15.69 0.87
C VAL A 62 -16.49 -14.52 1.59
N VAL A 63 -16.47 -14.55 2.93
CA VAL A 63 -15.87 -13.48 3.74
C VAL A 63 -14.36 -13.39 3.52
N PHE A 64 -13.67 -14.54 3.47
CA PHE A 64 -12.22 -14.58 3.22
C PHE A 64 -11.84 -14.09 1.81
N LEU A 65 -12.68 -14.35 0.82
CA LEU A 65 -12.42 -13.92 -0.55
C LEU A 65 -12.78 -12.44 -0.79
N PHE A 66 -13.67 -11.87 0.03
CA PHE A 66 -14.07 -10.46 -0.03
C PHE A 66 -12.89 -9.46 -0.09
N PRO A 67 -11.88 -9.51 0.80
CA PRO A 67 -10.74 -8.60 0.73
C PRO A 67 -9.94 -8.75 -0.58
N LEU A 68 -9.83 -9.96 -1.13
CA LEU A 68 -9.19 -10.19 -2.43
C LEU A 68 -10.01 -9.62 -3.59
N VAL A 69 -11.32 -9.89 -3.61
CA VAL A 69 -12.22 -9.41 -4.66
C VAL A 69 -12.32 -7.88 -4.63
N GLY A 70 -12.40 -7.27 -3.45
CA GLY A 70 -12.40 -5.81 -3.28
C GLY A 70 -11.13 -5.18 -3.85
N MET A 71 -9.96 -5.77 -3.60
CA MET A 71 -8.71 -5.33 -4.21
C MET A 71 -8.70 -5.50 -5.73
N LEU A 72 -9.25 -6.61 -6.24
CA LEU A 72 -9.29 -6.87 -7.68
C LEU A 72 -10.18 -5.86 -8.40
N ILE A 73 -11.36 -5.56 -7.86
CA ILE A 73 -12.25 -4.51 -8.38
C ILE A 73 -11.55 -3.16 -8.34
N TYR A 74 -10.94 -2.80 -7.20
CA TYR A 74 -10.16 -1.57 -7.13
C TYR A 74 -9.08 -1.52 -8.21
N TYR A 75 -8.35 -2.59 -8.45
CA TYR A 75 -7.32 -2.61 -9.48
C TYR A 75 -7.88 -2.39 -10.89
N LEU A 76 -9.01 -3.04 -11.23
CA LEU A 76 -9.62 -2.93 -12.56
C LEU A 76 -10.30 -1.58 -12.82
N PHE A 77 -10.88 -0.96 -11.79
CA PHE A 77 -11.67 0.28 -11.93
C PHE A 77 -10.97 1.53 -11.40
N SER A 78 -9.87 1.39 -10.66
CA SER A 78 -8.98 2.52 -10.32
C SER A 78 -8.34 2.96 -11.63
N ASN A 79 -8.96 3.91 -12.31
CA ASN A 79 -8.47 4.51 -13.55
C ASN A 79 -7.20 5.34 -13.24
N ARG A 80 -6.10 4.65 -12.95
CA ARG A 80 -4.85 5.24 -12.47
C ARG A 80 -4.24 6.17 -13.52
N ALA A 81 -4.41 5.84 -14.80
CA ALA A 81 -3.88 6.65 -15.90
C ALA A 81 -4.42 8.09 -15.92
N ALA A 82 -5.69 8.30 -15.56
CA ALA A 82 -6.28 9.64 -15.52
C ALA A 82 -5.93 10.47 -14.27
N HIS A 83 -5.47 9.82 -13.19
CA HIS A 83 -5.12 10.51 -11.94
C HIS A 83 -3.64 10.91 -11.87
N ASN A 84 -2.81 10.52 -12.85
CA ASN A 84 -1.38 10.88 -12.91
C ASN A 84 -1.13 12.19 -13.69
N SER A 85 -2.16 12.85 -14.23
CA SER A 85 -2.02 14.05 -15.08
C SER A 85 -2.23 15.38 -14.36
N SER A 86 -2.51 15.39 -13.05
CA SER A 86 -2.47 16.63 -12.26
C SER A 86 -1.03 16.97 -11.91
N GLY A 87 -0.30 17.46 -12.91
CA GLY A 87 1.04 18.01 -12.75
C GLY A 87 1.02 19.08 -11.68
N TYR A 88 1.92 18.96 -10.71
CA TYR A 88 2.20 20.01 -9.76
C TYR A 88 2.74 21.20 -10.57
N GLU A 89 1.91 22.20 -10.81
CA GLU A 89 2.35 23.52 -11.25
C GLU A 89 3.22 24.06 -10.09
N ALA A 90 4.54 23.96 -10.24
CA ALA A 90 5.48 24.53 -9.29
C ALA A 90 5.41 26.07 -9.39
N ILE A 91 4.65 26.68 -8.49
CA ILE A 91 4.73 28.13 -8.19
C ILE A 91 5.84 28.42 -7.20
#